data_AF-A0A4Y2UG77-F1
#
_entry.id   AF-A0A4Y2UG77-F1
#
_cell.length_a   1.000
_cell.length_b   1.000
_cell.length_c   1.000
_cell.angle_alpha   90.00
_cell.angle_beta   90.00
_cell.angle_gamma   90.00
#
_symmetry.space_group_name_H-M   'P 1'
#
loop_
_entity.id
_entity.type
_entity.pdbx_description
1 polymer ?
#
loop_
_entity_poly.entity_id
_entity_poly.type
_entity_poly.pdbx_seq_one_letter_code
_entity_poly.pdbx_strand_id
1 'polypeptide(L)'
;MASSNSKSTNETSRKIFKIILTNPRIKVSWVKAHAGNIGNDRAHQLAKYATQHGQPYSLTKLPKPDIKGLFRKSMLKEWQTSWKNGDTGRKIYSIMPSVSLSTGLERMLSSSLNMAFSLPTSKGFTCLTAIIAVVVELAR
;
A
#
# COMPACT_ATOMS: atom_id res chain seq x y z
N MET A 1 15.18 -16.97 -23.50
CA MET A 1 16.13 -16.95 -22.36
C MET A 1 16.98 -15.70 -22.49
N ALA A 2 17.19 -14.94 -21.40
CA ALA A 2 18.09 -13.79 -21.44
C ALA A 2 19.55 -14.28 -21.43
N SER A 3 20.33 -13.93 -22.45
CA SER A 3 21.76 -14.22 -22.52
C SER A 3 22.56 -12.98 -22.10
N SER A 4 23.66 -13.17 -21.37
CA SER A 4 24.56 -12.07 -21.03
C SER A 4 25.23 -11.53 -22.29
N ASN A 5 25.12 -10.22 -22.55
CA ASN A 5 25.92 -9.56 -23.59
C ASN A 5 27.16 -8.93 -22.94
N SER A 6 28.26 -9.69 -22.93
CA SER A 6 29.55 -9.23 -22.41
C SER A 6 30.19 -8.08 -23.22
N LYS A 7 29.65 -7.73 -24.39
CA LYS A 7 30.16 -6.66 -25.28
C LYS A 7 29.59 -5.27 -24.98
N SER A 8 28.67 -5.14 -24.02
CA SER A 8 28.11 -3.83 -23.66
C SER A 8 29.14 -2.99 -22.90
N THR A 9 29.71 -1.96 -23.54
CA THR A 9 30.64 -1.00 -22.93
C THR A 9 29.99 -0.18 -21.80
N ASN A 10 28.67 -0.05 -21.78
CA ASN A 10 27.94 0.75 -20.78
C ASN A 10 27.86 0.03 -19.42
N GLU A 11 28.37 0.67 -18.35
CA GLU A 11 28.36 0.12 -16.99
C GLU A 11 26.94 -0.08 -16.44
N THR A 12 26.02 0.84 -16.71
CA THR A 12 24.61 0.76 -16.30
C THR A 12 23.95 -0.46 -16.92
N SER A 13 24.17 -0.69 -18.21
CA SER A 13 23.67 -1.87 -18.91
C SER A 13 24.20 -3.16 -18.28
N ARG A 14 25.49 -3.24 -17.92
CA ARG A 14 26.06 -4.41 -17.23
C ARG A 14 25.39 -4.66 -15.87
N LYS A 15 25.15 -3.61 -15.08
CA LYS A 15 24.45 -3.71 -13.79
C LYS A 15 23.02 -4.22 -13.97
N ILE A 16 22.28 -3.70 -14.95
CA ILE A 16 20.90 -4.13 -15.26
C ILE A 16 20.89 -5.61 -15.68
N PHE A 17 21.77 -6.02 -16.59
CA PHE A 17 21.88 -7.41 -17.02
C PHE A 17 22.17 -8.35 -15.85
N LYS A 18 23.08 -7.97 -14.94
CA LYS A 18 23.36 -8.76 -13.73
C LYS A 18 22.10 -8.98 -12.89
N ILE A 19 21.31 -7.93 -12.64
CA ILE A 19 20.07 -8.02 -11.86
C ILE A 19 19.06 -8.97 -12.51
N ILE A 20 18.87 -8.85 -13.83
CA ILE A 20 17.92 -9.70 -14.57
C ILE A 20 18.37 -11.16 -14.54
N LEU A 21 19.66 -11.44 -14.73
CA LEU A 21 20.20 -12.80 -14.73
C LEU A 21 20.17 -13.45 -13.35
N THR A 22 20.37 -12.68 -12.28
CA THR A 22 20.26 -13.18 -10.90
C THR A 22 18.82 -13.49 -10.48
N ASN A 23 17.81 -12.93 -11.17
CA ASN A 23 16.41 -13.05 -10.78
C ASN A 23 15.55 -13.67 -11.91
N PRO A 24 15.47 -15.02 -12.02
CA PRO A 24 14.78 -15.69 -13.12
C PRO A 24 13.26 -15.47 -13.16
N ARG A 25 12.67 -14.91 -12.09
CA ARG A 25 11.24 -14.55 -12.04
C ARG A 25 10.92 -13.25 -12.79
N ILE A 26 11.92 -12.41 -13.05
CA ILE A 26 11.74 -11.15 -13.76
C ILE A 26 11.68 -11.43 -15.26
N LYS A 27 10.52 -11.17 -15.86
CA LYS A 27 10.32 -11.22 -17.30
C LYS A 27 10.34 -9.81 -17.86
N VAL A 28 11.16 -9.59 -18.89
CA VAL A 28 11.25 -8.31 -19.59
C VAL A 28 10.63 -8.48 -20.97
N SER A 29 9.69 -7.60 -21.31
CA SER A 29 9.07 -7.52 -22.62
C SER A 29 9.06 -6.06 -23.09
N TRP A 30 9.06 -5.88 -24.41
CA TRP A 30 8.91 -4.56 -25.02
C TRP A 30 7.45 -4.31 -25.36
N VAL A 31 6.97 -3.11 -25.08
CA VAL A 31 5.61 -2.64 -25.39
C VAL A 31 5.73 -1.31 -26.12
N LYS A 32 4.93 -1.12 -27.17
CA LYS A 32 4.91 0.11 -27.97
C LYS A 32 4.34 1.28 -27.16
N ALA A 33 5.01 2.43 -27.24
CA ALA A 33 4.53 3.68 -26.64
C ALA A 33 3.25 4.20 -27.33
N HIS A 34 2.38 4.87 -26.56
CA HIS A 34 1.14 5.51 -27.04
C HIS A 34 0.17 4.58 -27.77
N ALA A 35 0.19 3.28 -27.42
CA ALA A 35 -0.71 2.27 -27.98
C ALA A 35 -1.95 2.01 -27.09
N GLY A 36 -2.27 2.93 -26.17
CA GLY A 36 -3.38 2.79 -25.22
C GLY A 36 -3.11 1.83 -24.05
N ASN A 37 -1.85 1.48 -23.80
CA ASN A 37 -1.47 0.66 -22.66
C ASN A 37 -1.44 1.52 -21.39
N ILE A 38 -2.52 1.45 -20.59
CA ILE A 38 -2.72 2.26 -19.36
C ILE A 38 -1.47 2.31 -18.47
N GLY A 39 -0.84 1.16 -18.22
CA GLY A 39 0.35 1.08 -17.36
C GLY A 39 1.57 1.80 -17.96
N ASN A 40 1.81 1.63 -19.27
CA ASN A 40 2.90 2.30 -19.97
C ASN A 40 2.66 3.81 -20.07
N ASP A 41 1.42 4.22 -20.36
CA ASP A 41 1.06 5.62 -20.49
C ASP A 41 1.15 6.34 -19.14
N ARG A 42 0.74 5.69 -18.05
CA ARG A 42 0.92 6.20 -16.69
C ARG A 42 2.41 6.31 -16.31
N ALA A 43 3.23 5.31 -16.64
CA ALA A 43 4.67 5.37 -16.40
C ALA A 43 5.33 6.53 -17.18
N HIS A 44 4.91 6.76 -18.42
CA HIS A 44 5.37 7.88 -19.24
C HIS A 44 4.97 9.24 -18.63
N GLN A 45 3.72 9.38 -18.18
CA GLN A 45 3.24 10.59 -17.48
C GLN A 45 4.06 10.88 -16.22
N LEU A 46 4.35 9.84 -15.41
CA LEU A 46 5.17 9.98 -14.21
C LEU A 46 6.60 10.40 -14.54
N ALA A 47 7.20 9.82 -15.58
CA ALA A 47 8.53 10.23 -16.05
C ALA A 47 8.54 11.71 -16.49
N LYS A 48 7.52 12.13 -17.26
CA LYS A 48 7.37 13.53 -17.69
C LYS A 48 7.19 14.47 -16.51
N TYR A 49 6.35 14.10 -15.55
CA TYR A 49 6.15 14.86 -14.32
C TYR A 49 7.47 15.02 -13.55
N ALA A 50 8.25 13.96 -13.41
CA ALA A 50 9.55 13.99 -12.75
C ALA A 50 10.58 14.87 -13.49
N THR A 51 10.56 14.92 -14.83
CA THR A 51 11.45 15.83 -15.57
C THR A 51 11.06 17.31 -15.42
N GLN A 52 9.76 17.60 -15.26
CA GLN A 52 9.24 18.97 -15.20
C GLN A 52 9.21 19.55 -13.79
N HIS A 53 8.92 18.71 -12.79
CA HIS A 53 8.72 19.10 -11.40
C HIS A 53 9.69 18.42 -10.44
N GLY A 54 10.65 17.64 -10.97
CA GLY A 54 11.66 17.01 -10.15
C GLY A 54 12.58 18.05 -9.56
N GLN A 55 12.35 18.40 -8.29
CA GLN A 55 13.47 18.77 -7.44
C GLN A 55 14.44 17.57 -7.42
N PRO A 56 15.77 17.79 -7.41
CA PRO A 56 16.68 16.72 -7.03
C PRO A 56 16.15 16.19 -5.71
N TYR A 57 15.79 14.90 -5.66
CA TYR A 57 15.58 14.27 -4.36
C TYR A 57 16.91 14.45 -3.64
N SER A 58 16.97 15.43 -2.74
CA SER A 58 17.99 15.45 -1.71
C SER A 58 17.86 14.08 -1.09
N LEU A 59 18.85 13.23 -1.34
CA LEU A 59 19.06 11.95 -0.71
C LEU A 59 19.44 12.22 0.76
N THR A 60 18.63 13.03 1.44
CA THR A 60 18.53 13.03 2.88
C THR A 60 18.11 11.62 3.18
N LYS A 61 19.05 10.80 3.63
CA LYS A 61 18.79 9.47 4.18
C LYS A 61 17.90 9.70 5.40
N LEU A 62 16.63 9.98 5.20
CA LEU A 62 15.65 10.07 6.26
C LEU A 62 15.60 8.68 6.89
N PRO A 63 15.92 8.56 8.18
CA PRO A 63 15.75 7.32 8.90
C PRO A 63 14.37 6.72 8.58
N LYS A 64 14.33 5.42 8.27
CA LYS A 64 13.07 4.66 8.06
C LYS A 64 11.97 4.97 9.09
N PRO A 65 12.25 5.16 10.41
CA PRO A 65 11.21 5.54 11.36
C PRO A 65 10.55 6.89 11.04
N ASP A 66 11.29 7.87 10.52
CA ASP A 66 10.78 9.21 10.23
C ASP A 66 9.81 9.18 9.06
N ILE A 67 10.18 8.49 7.99
CA ILE A 67 9.31 8.28 6.82
C ILE A 67 8.04 7.52 7.24
N LYS A 68 8.18 6.47 8.07
CA LYS A 68 7.04 5.70 8.60
C LYS A 68 6.13 6.57 9.47
N GLY A 69 6.71 7.46 10.28
CA GLY A 69 5.98 8.42 11.10
C GLY A 69 5.21 9.44 10.25
N LEU A 70 5.83 9.97 9.20
CA LEU A 70 5.21 10.91 8.26
C LEU A 70 4.02 10.29 7.51
N PHE A 71 4.18 9.06 7.00
CA PHE A 71 3.08 8.34 6.36
C PHE A 71 1.95 8.04 7.35
N ARG A 72 2.27 7.56 8.56
CA ARG A 72 1.27 7.30 9.61
C ARG A 72 0.47 8.56 9.95
N LYS A 73 1.15 9.70 10.13
CA LYS A 73 0.48 10.98 10.41
C LYS A 73 -0.43 11.41 9.27
N SER A 74 0.02 11.27 8.03
CA SER A 74 -0.75 11.66 6.84
C SER A 74 -1.99 10.78 6.66
N MET A 75 -1.84 9.46 6.77
CA MET A 75 -2.94 8.50 6.71
C MET A 75 -3.97 8.73 7.82
N LEU A 76 -3.51 8.97 9.06
CA LEU A 76 -4.42 9.21 10.17
C LEU A 76 -5.22 10.50 9.97
N LYS A 77 -4.59 11.54 9.40
CA LYS A 77 -5.26 12.81 9.08
C LYS A 77 -6.33 12.64 8.00
N GLU A 78 -6.01 11.92 6.92
CA GLU A 78 -6.99 11.60 5.87
C GLU A 78 -8.14 10.75 6.40
N TRP A 79 -7.82 9.73 7.19
CA TRP A 79 -8.83 8.87 7.80
C TRP A 79 -9.74 9.64 8.77
N GLN A 80 -9.17 10.52 9.61
CA GLN A 80 -9.94 11.39 10.49
C GLN A 80 -10.85 12.35 9.73
N THR A 81 -10.37 12.87 8.61
CA THR A 81 -11.14 13.77 7.74
C THR A 81 -12.32 13.03 7.12
N SER A 82 -12.09 11.80 6.65
CA SER A 82 -13.15 10.91 6.15
C SER A 82 -14.14 10.55 7.27
N TRP A 83 -13.65 10.23 8.48
CA TRP A 83 -14.49 9.89 9.63
C TRP A 83 -15.39 11.05 10.06
N LYS A 84 -14.88 12.29 10.02
CA LYS A 84 -15.63 13.51 10.34
C LYS A 84 -16.69 13.85 9.28
N ASN A 85 -16.36 13.65 8.00
CA ASN A 85 -17.19 14.11 6.89
C ASN A 85 -18.11 13.01 6.31
N GLY A 86 -17.90 11.75 6.70
CA GLY A 86 -18.73 10.64 6.26
C GLY A 86 -20.07 10.56 6.98
N ASP A 87 -21.07 9.98 6.31
CA ASP A 87 -22.42 9.77 6.87
C ASP A 87 -22.64 8.32 7.36
N THR A 88 -21.73 7.41 7.05
CA THR A 88 -21.79 6.02 7.51
C THR A 88 -21.28 5.90 8.95
N GLY A 89 -22.06 5.26 9.83
CA GLY A 89 -21.59 4.97 11.19
C GLY A 89 -21.66 6.15 12.18
N ARG A 90 -22.52 7.15 11.96
CA ARG A 90 -22.65 8.35 12.82
C ARG A 90 -22.93 8.06 14.29
N LYS A 91 -23.65 6.97 14.59
CA LYS A 91 -23.88 6.51 15.97
C LYS A 91 -22.57 6.07 16.66
N ILE A 92 -21.62 5.52 15.91
CA ILE A 92 -20.30 5.15 16.42
C ILE A 92 -19.42 6.41 16.51
N TYR A 93 -19.52 7.33 15.56
CA TYR A 93 -18.82 8.62 15.61
C TYR A 93 -19.16 9.42 16.87
N SER A 94 -20.43 9.40 17.33
CA SER A 94 -20.82 10.08 18.58
C SER A 94 -20.18 9.49 19.83
N ILE A 95 -19.78 8.22 19.79
CA ILE A 95 -19.10 7.52 20.89
C ILE A 95 -17.57 7.64 20.75
N MET A 96 -17.06 7.58 19.52
CA MET A 96 -15.65 7.66 19.18
C MET A 96 -15.42 8.61 17.99
N PRO A 97 -15.31 9.92 18.25
CA PRO A 97 -15.16 10.92 17.20
C PRO A 97 -13.73 11.00 16.64
N SER A 98 -12.73 10.47 17.36
CA SER A 98 -11.33 10.50 16.94
C SER A 98 -10.83 9.12 16.51
N VAL A 99 -10.15 9.08 15.36
CA VAL A 99 -9.39 7.91 14.96
C VAL A 99 -8.01 8.00 15.61
N SER A 100 -7.70 7.04 16.47
CA SER A 100 -6.39 6.91 17.08
C SER A 100 -5.86 5.50 16.87
N LEU A 101 -4.56 5.40 16.63
CA LEU A 101 -3.84 4.13 16.61
C LEU A 101 -3.56 3.67 18.06
N SER A 102 -4.54 3.85 18.96
CA SER A 102 -4.41 3.37 20.32
C SER A 102 -4.39 1.84 20.25
N THR A 103 -3.34 1.28 20.82
CA THR A 103 -3.04 -0.16 20.90
C THR A 103 -4.20 -1.01 21.39
N GLY A 104 -5.22 -0.42 22.01
CA GLY A 104 -6.49 -1.07 22.36
C GLY A 104 -7.27 -1.58 21.14
N LEU A 105 -7.46 -0.76 20.09
CA LEU A 105 -8.19 -1.17 18.89
C LEU A 105 -7.40 -2.19 18.07
N GLU A 106 -6.07 -2.07 18.00
CA GLU A 106 -5.25 -3.11 17.35
C GLU A 106 -5.33 -4.44 18.10
N ARG A 107 -5.34 -4.46 19.44
CA ARG A 107 -5.50 -5.69 20.23
C ARG A 107 -6.89 -6.30 20.10
N MET A 108 -7.94 -5.46 20.08
CA MET A 108 -9.31 -5.91 19.86
C MET A 108 -9.50 -6.48 18.46
N LEU A 109 -9.06 -5.75 17.42
CA LEU A 109 -9.14 -6.22 16.03
C LEU A 109 -8.25 -7.44 15.79
N SER A 110 -7.07 -7.52 16.40
CA SER A 110 -6.19 -8.69 16.30
C SER A 110 -6.78 -9.92 17.01
N SER A 111 -7.43 -9.73 18.16
CA SER A 111 -8.14 -10.81 18.85
C SER A 111 -9.34 -11.31 18.04
N SER A 112 -10.12 -10.41 17.43
CA SER A 112 -11.24 -10.76 16.55
C SER A 112 -10.78 -11.44 15.25
N LEU A 113 -9.67 -10.98 14.65
CA LEU A 113 -9.09 -11.62 13.46
C LEU A 113 -8.55 -13.02 13.78
N ASN A 114 -7.89 -13.21 14.92
CA ASN A 114 -7.39 -14.52 15.33
C ASN A 114 -8.52 -15.53 15.58
N MET A 115 -9.66 -15.09 16.16
CA MET A 115 -10.87 -15.93 16.27
C MET A 115 -11.46 -16.28 14.89
N ALA A 116 -11.46 -15.35 13.94
CA ALA A 116 -11.97 -15.58 12.59
C ALA A 116 -11.11 -16.57 11.78
N PHE A 117 -9.82 -16.67 12.08
CA PHE A 117 -8.91 -17.64 11.46
C PHE A 117 -8.97 -19.05 12.08
N SER A 118 -9.55 -19.21 13.26
CA SER A 118 -9.69 -20.51 13.94
C SER A 118 -10.92 -21.33 13.53
N LEU A 119 -11.88 -20.75 12.79
CA LEU A 119 -13.04 -21.49 12.29
C LEU A 119 -12.80 -22.03 10.86
N PRO A 120 -13.14 -23.30 10.56
CA PRO A 120 -12.97 -23.86 9.23
C PRO A 120 -13.93 -23.19 8.25
N THR A 121 -13.33 -22.47 7.31
CA THR A 121 -13.83 -21.99 6.01
C THR A 121 -15.31 -22.16 5.68
N SER A 122 -15.99 -21.03 5.39
CA SER A 122 -16.91 -20.95 4.26
C SER A 122 -17.17 -19.48 3.86
N LYS A 123 -16.59 -19.10 2.72
CA LYS A 123 -16.99 -18.04 1.78
C LYS A 123 -17.52 -16.72 2.35
N GLY A 124 -16.60 -15.74 2.43
CA GLY A 124 -16.76 -14.42 1.80
C GLY A 124 -17.71 -13.37 2.39
N PHE A 125 -18.67 -13.72 3.25
CA PHE A 125 -19.64 -12.77 3.79
C PHE A 125 -19.82 -12.80 5.31
N THR A 126 -19.03 -13.61 6.02
CA THR A 126 -19.15 -13.77 7.49
C THR A 126 -18.34 -12.77 8.32
N CYS A 127 -17.34 -12.09 7.74
CA CYS A 127 -16.43 -11.21 8.50
C CYS A 127 -17.12 -9.93 9.01
N LEU A 128 -17.96 -9.28 8.18
CA LEU A 128 -18.71 -8.09 8.61
C LEU A 128 -19.80 -8.45 9.64
N THR A 129 -20.47 -9.59 9.48
CA THR A 129 -21.50 -10.06 10.42
C THR A 129 -20.89 -10.45 11.78
N ALA A 130 -19.70 -11.04 11.80
CA ALA A 130 -18.98 -11.35 13.04
C ALA A 130 -18.53 -10.08 13.79
N ILE A 131 -18.06 -9.05 13.06
CA ILE A 131 -17.70 -7.76 13.66
C ILE A 131 -18.94 -7.04 14.20
N ILE A 132 -20.07 -7.06 13.48
CA ILE A 132 -21.33 -6.45 13.93
C ILE A 132 -21.92 -7.22 15.12
N ALA A 133 -21.89 -8.55 15.14
CA ALA A 133 -22.40 -9.37 16.24
C ALA A 133 -21.60 -9.15 17.55
N VAL A 134 -20.27 -9.00 17.46
CA VAL A 134 -19.43 -8.69 18.62
C VAL A 134 -19.70 -7.28 19.14
N VAL A 135 -19.97 -6.31 18.26
CA VAL A 135 -20.33 -4.94 18.66
C VAL A 135 -21.73 -4.88 19.29
N VAL A 136 -22.66 -5.74 18.87
CA VAL A 136 -24.02 -5.82 19.46
C VAL A 136 -24.01 -6.51 20.83
N GLU A 137 -23.21 -7.56 21.02
CA GLU A 137 -23.15 -8.30 22.29
C GLU A 137 -22.46 -7.51 23.41
N LEU A 138 -21.52 -6.62 23.07
CA LEU A 138 -20.88 -5.67 24.01
C LEU A 138 -21.77 -4.50 24.41
N ALA A 139 -22.94 -4.34 23.79
CA ALA A 139 -23.89 -3.26 24.04
C ALA A 139 -25.11 -3.70 24.88
N ARG A 140 -25.08 -4.89 25.46
CA ARG A 140 -26.09 -5.43 26.39
C ARG A 140 -25.52 -5.51 27.80
#